data_AF-A0A417D7H7-F1
#
_entry.id   AF-A0A417D7H7-F1
#
_cell.length_a   1.000
_cell.length_b   1.000
_cell.length_c   1.000
_cell.angle_alpha   90.00
_cell.angle_beta   90.00
_cell.angle_gamma   90.00
#
_symmetry.space_group_name_H-M   'P 1'
#
loop_
_entity.id
_entity.type
_entity.pdbx_description
1 polymer ?
#
loop_
_entity_poly.entity_id
_entity_poly.type
_entity_poly.pdbx_seq_one_letter_code
_entity_poly.pdbx_strand_id
1 'polypeptide(L)'
;MIFPSPLAGIFSTFPTDCPQRDERLGCTGDICVFAQTACFHMDSATFLNHYLNNLSLEQKALHGLVPLYAPLPKPNLPANSTLPMGKIGFCTWGDSIVVLPWEIYLRTHDRQMLATHFPAMTDWNAYVTHRTQLGGKSFLWEYEQP
;
A
#
# COMPACT_ATOMS: atom_id res chain seq x y z
N MET A 1 8.26 -23.99 9.74
CA MET A 1 6.88 -24.36 10.15
C MET A 1 6.00 -24.12 8.93
N ILE A 2 5.37 -25.15 8.38
CA ILE A 2 4.57 -25.07 7.15
C ILE A 2 3.14 -24.73 7.58
N PHE A 3 2.63 -23.57 7.14
CA PHE A 3 1.31 -23.07 7.51
C PHE A 3 0.22 -23.70 6.60
N PRO A 4 -0.79 -24.42 7.14
CA PRO A 4 -1.82 -25.07 6.33
C PRO A 4 -3.10 -24.22 6.16
N SER A 5 -3.02 -22.89 6.30
CA SER A 5 -4.17 -22.00 6.13
C SER A 5 -4.16 -21.34 4.74
N PRO A 6 -5.33 -20.99 4.15
CA PRO A 6 -5.38 -20.20 2.92
C PRO A 6 -4.63 -18.86 3.04
N LEU A 7 -4.42 -18.36 4.26
CA LEU A 7 -3.61 -17.18 4.52
C LEU A 7 -2.14 -17.42 4.16
N ALA A 8 -1.61 -18.61 4.39
CA ALA A 8 -0.23 -18.93 4.00
C ALA A 8 0.03 -18.77 2.50
N GLY A 9 -0.99 -19.01 1.67
CA GLY A 9 -0.87 -18.93 0.21
C GLY A 9 -0.58 -17.53 -0.31
N ILE A 10 -1.01 -16.48 0.38
CA ILE A 10 -0.83 -15.08 -0.05
C ILE A 10 0.44 -14.43 0.52
N PHE A 11 1.05 -15.01 1.56
CA PHE A 11 2.27 -14.48 2.18
C PHE A 11 3.52 -15.17 1.59
N SER A 12 3.99 -14.67 0.44
CA SER A 12 5.23 -15.13 -0.22
C SER A 12 6.41 -14.20 0.12
N THR A 13 7.10 -13.60 -0.86
CA THR A 13 8.09 -12.53 -0.63
C THR A 13 7.42 -11.18 -0.33
N PHE A 14 6.17 -11.00 -0.78
CA PHE A 14 5.27 -9.86 -0.55
C PHE A 14 3.82 -10.39 -0.54
N PRO A 15 2.84 -9.66 0.04
CA PRO A 15 1.46 -10.12 0.15
C PRO A 15 0.79 -10.09 -1.23
N THR A 16 0.59 -11.26 -1.85
CA THR A 16 0.08 -11.38 -3.22
C THR A 16 -1.45 -11.41 -3.26
N ASP A 17 -2.04 -10.86 -4.30
CA ASP A 17 -3.49 -10.95 -4.60
C ASP A 17 -3.98 -12.39 -4.74
N CYS A 18 -3.28 -13.22 -5.53
CA CYS A 18 -3.64 -14.61 -5.75
C CYS A 18 -2.39 -15.49 -5.94
N PRO A 19 -2.33 -16.68 -5.32
CA PRO A 19 -1.20 -17.58 -5.51
C PRO A 19 -1.23 -18.35 -6.84
N GLN A 20 -2.41 -18.52 -7.45
CA GLN A 20 -2.58 -19.45 -8.57
C GLN A 20 -2.41 -18.79 -9.94
N ARG A 21 -3.01 -17.61 -10.18
CA ARG A 21 -2.97 -16.97 -11.50
C ARG A 21 -1.59 -16.35 -11.75
N ASP A 22 -1.40 -15.88 -12.98
CA ASP A 22 -0.20 -15.24 -13.50
C ASP A 22 -0.05 -13.76 -13.08
N GLU A 23 -0.86 -13.28 -12.14
CA GLU A 23 -0.74 -11.94 -11.55
C GLU A 23 0.28 -11.94 -10.41
N ARG A 24 -0.06 -12.56 -9.26
CA ARG A 24 0.83 -12.69 -8.08
C ARG A 24 1.50 -11.36 -7.71
N LEU A 25 0.74 -10.27 -7.77
CA LEU A 25 1.24 -8.93 -7.54
C LEU A 25 0.95 -8.51 -6.10
N GLY A 26 1.84 -7.67 -5.56
CA GLY A 26 1.70 -7.13 -4.22
C GLY A 26 0.67 -6.01 -4.15
N CYS A 27 -0.60 -6.36 -4.38
CA CYS A 27 -1.72 -5.44 -4.46
C CYS A 27 -1.92 -4.71 -3.13
N THR A 28 -1.77 -3.39 -3.14
CA THR A 28 -1.75 -2.58 -1.92
C THR A 28 -3.10 -2.53 -1.21
N GLY A 29 -4.20 -2.51 -1.98
CA GLY A 29 -5.57 -2.50 -1.46
C GLY A 29 -5.96 -3.82 -0.79
N ASP A 30 -5.59 -4.95 -1.38
CA ASP A 30 -5.92 -6.28 -0.86
C ASP A 30 -5.34 -6.47 0.53
N ILE A 31 -4.06 -6.13 0.71
CA ILE A 31 -3.44 -6.21 2.02
C ILE A 31 -3.95 -5.13 2.96
N CYS A 32 -4.35 -3.94 2.47
CA CYS A 32 -4.96 -2.90 3.31
C CYS A 32 -6.23 -3.40 4.02
N VAL A 33 -7.09 -4.14 3.31
CA VAL A 33 -8.31 -4.71 3.89
C VAL A 33 -7.98 -5.91 4.78
N PHE A 34 -6.97 -6.71 4.41
CA PHE A 34 -6.68 -7.97 5.09
C PHE A 34 -5.73 -7.85 6.30
N ALA A 35 -5.01 -6.73 6.43
CA ALA A 35 -3.94 -6.53 7.42
C ALA A 35 -4.33 -6.90 8.85
N GLN A 36 -5.49 -6.42 9.31
CA GLN A 36 -5.99 -6.69 10.65
C GLN A 36 -6.16 -8.19 10.91
N THR A 37 -6.76 -8.90 9.95
CA THR A 37 -6.99 -10.34 10.03
C THR A 37 -5.67 -11.10 10.02
N ALA A 38 -4.71 -10.69 9.18
CA ALA A 38 -3.39 -11.28 9.15
C ALA A 38 -2.68 -11.12 10.51
N CYS A 39 -2.60 -9.91 11.04
CA CYS A 39 -1.96 -9.62 12.33
C CYS A 39 -2.61 -10.37 13.51
N PHE A 40 -3.91 -10.69 13.43
CA PHE A 40 -4.60 -11.46 14.46
C PHE A 40 -4.27 -12.95 14.42
N HIS A 41 -4.22 -13.54 13.21
CA HIS A 41 -4.10 -14.99 13.04
C HIS A 41 -2.66 -15.50 12.89
N MET A 42 -1.72 -14.63 12.53
CA MET A 42 -0.32 -15.00 12.30
C MET A 42 0.63 -13.87 12.75
N ASP A 43 1.87 -14.24 13.04
CA ASP A 43 2.93 -13.26 13.24
C ASP A 43 3.37 -12.69 11.87
N SER A 44 2.63 -11.66 11.43
CA SER A 44 2.84 -10.99 10.15
C SER A 44 3.61 -9.67 10.28
N ALA A 45 3.93 -9.22 11.50
CA ALA A 45 4.46 -7.87 11.73
C ALA A 45 5.79 -7.61 10.98
N THR A 46 6.76 -8.52 11.12
CA THR A 46 8.06 -8.39 10.46
C THR A 46 7.91 -8.43 8.93
N PHE A 47 7.02 -9.29 8.44
CA PHE A 47 6.75 -9.43 7.01
C PHE A 47 6.13 -8.16 6.41
N LEU A 48 5.08 -7.64 7.05
CA LEU A 48 4.40 -6.44 6.61
C LEU A 48 5.29 -5.21 6.74
N ASN A 49 6.17 -5.16 7.75
CA ASN A 49 7.17 -4.11 7.87
C ASN A 49 8.17 -4.13 6.69
N HIS A 50 8.63 -5.31 6.27
CA HIS A 50 9.46 -5.44 5.06
C HIS A 50 8.71 -4.98 3.80
N TYR A 51 7.44 -5.37 3.65
CA TYR A 51 6.61 -4.89 2.55
C TYR A 51 6.45 -3.36 2.55
N LEU A 52 6.19 -2.76 3.72
CA LEU A 52 6.06 -1.32 3.90
C LEU A 52 7.32 -0.54 3.50
N ASN A 53 8.50 -1.08 3.78
CA ASN A 53 9.76 -0.49 3.33
C ASN A 53 9.80 -0.40 1.79
N ASN A 54 9.39 -1.47 1.10
CA ASN A 54 9.32 -1.48 -0.36
C ASN A 54 8.26 -0.51 -0.90
N LEU A 55 7.08 -0.47 -0.27
CA LEU A 55 6.01 0.44 -0.65
C LEU A 55 6.42 1.92 -0.49
N SER A 56 7.10 2.25 0.62
CA SER A 56 7.62 3.60 0.88
C SER A 56 8.66 4.03 -0.14
N LEU A 57 9.51 3.11 -0.61
CA LEU A 57 10.49 3.40 -1.67
C LEU A 57 9.81 3.69 -3.00
N GLU A 58 8.80 2.91 -3.39
CA GLU A 58 8.03 3.16 -4.61
C GLU A 58 7.23 4.47 -4.49
N GLN A 59 6.62 4.76 -3.33
CA GLN A 59 5.92 6.02 -3.07
C GLN A 59 6.85 7.22 -3.24
N LYS A 60 8.06 7.15 -2.69
CA LYS A 60 9.08 8.20 -2.82
C LYS A 60 9.49 8.40 -4.27
N ALA A 61 9.66 7.31 -5.03
CA ALA A 61 9.97 7.37 -6.46
C ALA A 61 8.84 7.98 -7.31
N LEU A 62 7.59 7.94 -6.81
CA LEU A 62 6.40 8.50 -7.44
C LEU A 62 5.95 9.83 -6.82
N HIS A 63 6.84 10.51 -6.10
CA HIS A 63 6.61 11.84 -5.51
C HIS A 63 5.39 11.90 -4.58
N GLY A 64 5.25 10.89 -3.70
CA GLY A 64 4.19 10.82 -2.69
C GLY A 64 2.95 10.03 -3.13
N LEU A 65 2.81 9.71 -4.43
CA LEU A 65 1.78 8.80 -4.92
C LEU A 65 2.08 7.38 -4.47
N VAL A 66 1.10 6.73 -3.84
CA VAL A 66 1.18 5.30 -3.53
C VAL A 66 0.66 4.49 -4.72
N PRO A 67 1.42 3.53 -5.26
CA PRO A 67 1.01 2.73 -6.41
C PRO A 67 0.01 1.64 -6.03
N LEU A 68 -0.61 1.05 -7.06
CA LEU A 68 -1.51 -0.10 -6.94
C LEU A 68 -0.77 -1.38 -6.46
N TYR A 69 0.52 -1.49 -6.80
CA TYR A 69 1.34 -2.66 -6.51
C TYR A 69 2.67 -2.25 -5.89
N ALA A 70 3.14 -3.06 -4.94
CA ALA A 70 4.51 -3.01 -4.44
C ALA A 70 5.12 -4.43 -4.41
N PRO A 71 6.31 -4.66 -5.02
CA PRO A 71 7.04 -3.74 -5.89
C PRO A 71 6.25 -3.39 -7.16
N LEU A 72 6.49 -2.19 -7.69
CA LEU A 72 5.82 -1.75 -8.91
C LEU A 72 6.42 -2.48 -10.13
N PRO A 73 5.62 -3.11 -11.01
CA PRO A 73 6.12 -3.70 -12.24
C PRO A 73 6.81 -2.65 -13.14
N LYS A 74 8.06 -2.94 -13.54
CA LYS A 74 8.88 -2.09 -14.42
C LYS A 74 9.21 -2.81 -15.73
N PRO A 75 8.21 -3.07 -16.60
CA PRO A 75 8.45 -3.73 -17.88
C PRO A 75 9.27 -2.83 -18.82
N ASN A 76 10.11 -3.45 -19.66
CA ASN A 76 10.82 -2.75 -20.74
C ASN A 76 9.83 -2.41 -21.86
N LEU A 77 9.13 -1.28 -21.70
CA LEU A 77 8.20 -0.76 -22.70
C LEU A 77 8.87 0.32 -23.57
N PRO A 78 8.44 0.48 -24.83
CA PRO A 78 8.89 1.60 -25.66
C PRO A 78 8.50 2.94 -25.00
N ALA A 79 9.36 3.96 -25.17
CA ALA A 79 9.27 5.24 -24.46
C ALA A 79 7.94 6.01 -24.67
N ASN A 80 7.16 5.65 -25.68
CA ASN A 80 5.85 6.21 -25.99
C ASN A 80 4.67 5.47 -25.33
N SER A 81 4.93 4.45 -24.50
CA SER A 81 3.86 3.73 -23.81
C SER A 81 3.25 4.59 -22.71
N THR A 82 1.96 4.88 -22.84
CA THR A 82 1.16 5.63 -21.87
C THR A 82 0.39 4.73 -20.89
N LEU A 83 0.66 3.41 -20.89
CA LEU A 83 -0.04 2.48 -20.00
C LEU A 83 0.24 2.86 -18.54
N PRO A 84 -0.77 3.26 -17.75
CA PRO A 84 -0.60 3.57 -16.34
C PRO A 84 -0.44 2.24 -15.60
N MET A 85 0.78 1.72 -15.58
CA MET A 85 1.16 0.41 -15.03
C MET A 85 1.08 0.42 -13.49
N GLY A 86 -0.12 0.59 -12.94
CA GLY A 86 -0.36 0.70 -11.50
C GLY A 86 0.10 2.02 -10.87
N LYS A 87 0.56 3.01 -11.66
CA LYS A 87 0.94 4.35 -11.19
C LYS A 87 -0.27 5.27 -10.98
N ILE A 88 -1.25 4.78 -10.24
CA ILE A 88 -2.49 5.49 -9.93
C ILE A 88 -2.75 5.37 -8.43
N GLY A 89 -2.97 6.50 -7.77
CA GLY A 89 -3.35 6.52 -6.36
C GLY A 89 -4.86 6.39 -6.22
N PHE A 90 -5.35 5.16 -6.04
CA PHE A 90 -6.75 4.89 -5.74
C PHE A 90 -7.01 4.94 -4.22
N CYS A 91 -8.21 5.37 -3.83
CA CYS A 91 -8.72 5.21 -2.46
C CYS A 91 -8.66 3.73 -2.06
N THR A 92 -8.37 3.42 -0.80
CA THR A 92 -8.08 2.08 -0.27
C THR A 92 -6.70 1.54 -0.64
N TRP A 93 -6.31 1.55 -1.92
CA TRP A 93 -4.98 1.08 -2.33
C TRP A 93 -3.88 2.00 -1.82
N GLY A 94 -4.03 3.31 -2.04
CA GLY A 94 -3.07 4.29 -1.57
C GLY A 94 -3.04 4.41 -0.05
N ASP A 95 -4.19 4.24 0.60
CA ASP A 95 -4.34 4.33 2.06
C ASP A 95 -3.62 3.20 2.81
N SER A 96 -3.21 2.13 2.10
CA SER A 96 -2.41 1.04 2.65
C SER A 96 -1.14 1.51 3.37
N ILE A 97 -0.49 2.58 2.89
CA ILE A 97 0.72 3.14 3.53
C ILE A 97 0.42 3.73 4.91
N VAL A 98 -0.84 4.08 5.18
CA VAL A 98 -1.33 4.61 6.46
C VAL A 98 -1.92 3.51 7.33
N VAL A 99 -2.72 2.62 6.74
CA VAL A 99 -3.44 1.57 7.47
C VAL A 99 -2.49 0.48 7.96
N LEU A 100 -1.55 0.02 7.14
CA LEU A 100 -0.66 -1.08 7.51
C LEU A 100 0.22 -0.78 8.73
N PRO A 101 0.94 0.36 8.83
CA PRO A 101 1.72 0.65 10.02
C PRO A 101 0.86 0.75 11.29
N TRP A 102 -0.37 1.26 11.16
CA TRP A 102 -1.31 1.36 12.25
C TRP A 102 -1.77 -0.02 12.75
N GLU A 103 -2.16 -0.92 11.85
CA GLU A 103 -2.58 -2.29 12.21
C GLU A 103 -1.45 -3.09 12.84
N ILE A 104 -0.21 -2.95 12.34
CA ILE A 104 0.96 -3.58 12.96
C ILE A 104 1.16 -3.01 14.37
N TYR A 105 1.11 -1.69 14.54
CA TYR A 105 1.24 -1.04 15.84
C TYR A 105 0.18 -1.50 16.84
N LEU A 106 -1.07 -1.62 16.43
CA LEU A 106 -2.14 -2.11 17.31
C LEU A 106 -1.86 -3.53 17.81
N ARG A 107 -1.19 -4.37 17.00
CA ARG A 107 -0.86 -5.74 17.36
C ARG A 107 0.40 -5.88 18.19
N THR A 108 1.44 -5.11 17.88
CA THR A 108 2.78 -5.27 18.49
C THR A 108 3.09 -4.24 19.56
N HIS A 109 2.36 -3.12 19.59
CA HIS A 109 2.67 -1.92 20.37
C HIS A 109 4.07 -1.33 20.07
N ASP A 110 4.66 -1.65 18.91
CA ASP A 110 5.95 -1.13 18.49
C ASP A 110 5.83 0.32 17.98
N ARG A 111 6.09 1.27 18.88
CA ARG A 111 6.08 2.71 18.58
C ARG A 111 7.24 3.13 17.68
N GLN A 112 8.36 2.42 17.71
CA GLN A 112 9.53 2.77 16.92
C GLN A 112 9.30 2.45 15.44
N MET A 113 8.69 1.29 15.16
CA MET A 113 8.27 0.92 13.81
C MET A 113 7.24 1.92 13.27
N LEU A 114 6.21 2.27 14.06
CA LEU A 114 5.23 3.28 13.64
C LEU A 114 5.89 4.64 13.34
N ALA A 115 6.79 5.09 14.22
CA ALA A 115 7.52 6.35 14.02
C ALA A 115 8.39 6.33 12.75
N THR A 116 8.93 5.17 12.37
CA THR A 116 9.73 5.00 11.15
C THR A 116 8.90 5.23 9.89
N HIS A 117 7.64 4.76 9.88
CA HIS A 117 6.75 4.89 8.73
C HIS A 117 5.89 6.15 8.74
N PHE A 118 5.80 6.85 9.87
CA PHE A 118 4.98 8.06 10.01
C PHE A 118 5.23 9.13 8.92
N PRO A 119 6.47 9.41 8.49
CA PRO A 119 6.70 10.34 7.38
C PRO A 119 6.03 9.92 6.06
N ALA A 120 6.07 8.63 5.71
CA ALA A 120 5.43 8.10 4.50
C ALA A 120 3.89 8.23 4.58
N MET A 121 3.32 8.03 5.78
CA MET A 121 1.90 8.25 6.05
C MET A 121 1.51 9.72 5.80
N THR A 122 2.33 10.66 6.28
CA THR A 122 2.07 12.10 6.08
C THR A 122 2.27 12.54 4.63
N ASP A 123 3.25 11.95 3.93
CA ASP A 123 3.51 12.25 2.52
C ASP A 123 2.34 11.84 1.62
N TRP A 124 1.66 10.73 1.94
CA TRP A 124 0.44 10.33 1.23
C TRP A 124 -0.70 11.33 1.43
N ASN A 125 -0.92 11.78 2.67
CA ASN A 125 -1.95 12.79 2.94
C ASN A 125 -1.63 14.13 2.25
N ALA A 126 -0.35 14.54 2.23
CA ALA A 126 0.10 15.71 1.50
C ALA A 126 -0.13 15.57 -0.01
N TYR A 127 0.15 14.38 -0.58
CA TYR A 127 -0.14 14.07 -1.97
C TYR A 127 -1.63 14.19 -2.29
N VAL A 128 -2.51 13.57 -1.50
CA VAL A 128 -3.96 13.64 -1.68
C VAL A 128 -4.45 15.08 -1.59
N THR A 129 -4.01 15.83 -0.58
CA THR A 129 -4.37 17.25 -0.39
C THR A 129 -3.97 18.08 -1.60
N HIS A 130 -2.73 17.93 -2.08
CA HIS A 130 -2.25 18.63 -3.27
C HIS A 130 -3.07 18.27 -4.52
N ARG A 131 -3.42 16.99 -4.71
CA ARG A 131 -4.28 16.56 -5.82
C ARG A 131 -5.70 17.12 -5.73
N THR A 132 -6.27 17.23 -4.54
CA THR A 132 -7.57 17.87 -4.30
C THR A 132 -7.55 19.35 -4.67
N GLN A 133 -6.50 20.07 -4.26
CA GLN A 133 -6.32 21.49 -4.57
C GLN A 133 -6.15 21.76 -6.06
N LEU A 134 -5.45 20.90 -6.79
CA LEU A 134 -5.38 20.96 -8.27
C LEU A 134 -6.75 20.80 -8.93
N GLY A 135 -7.68 20.12 -8.27
CA GLY A 135 -9.09 20.02 -8.69
C GLY A 135 -9.95 21.22 -8.31
N GLY A 136 -9.36 22.29 -7.75
CA GLY A 136 -10.08 23.50 -7.35
C GLY A 136 -10.86 23.40 -6.04
N LYS A 137 -10.63 22.34 -5.25
CA LYS A 137 -11.30 22.08 -3.97
C LYS A 137 -10.35 22.26 -2.80
N SER A 138 -10.85 22.73 -1.66
CA SER A 138 -10.06 22.79 -0.43
C SER A 138 -9.98 21.42 0.25
N PHE A 139 -11.05 20.62 0.15
CA PHE A 139 -11.15 19.30 0.78
C PHE A 139 -11.76 18.25 -0.16
N LEU A 140 -11.39 16.98 0.06
CA LEU A 140 -11.79 15.86 -0.82
C LEU A 140 -13.30 15.63 -0.82
N TRP A 141 -13.98 15.91 0.30
CA TRP A 141 -15.43 15.72 0.49
C TRP A 141 -16.27 16.93 0.04
N GLU A 142 -15.67 17.96 -0.54
CA GLU A 142 -16.42 19.08 -1.13
C GLU A 142 -17.10 18.61 -2.42
N TYR A 143 -18.41 18.44 -2.36
CA TYR A 143 -19.26 18.23 -3.53
C TYR A 143 -19.64 19.59 -4.13
N GLU A 144 -19.75 19.69 -5.45
CA GLU A 144 -20.42 20.82 -6.08
C GLU A 144 -21.86 20.83 -5.54
N GLN A 145 -22.21 21.89 -4.80
CA GLN A 145 -23.59 22.07 -4.35
C GLN A 145 -24.46 22.30 -5.60
N PRO A 146 -25.61 21.61 -5.73
CA PRO A 146 -26.48 21.75 -6.89
C PRO A 146 -27.03 23.17 -7.06
#